data_AF-A0A0S6WAF0-F1
#
_entry.id   AF-A0A0S6WAF0-F1
#
_cell.length_a   1.000
_cell.length_b   1.000
_cell.length_c   1.000
_cell.angle_alpha   90.00
_cell.angle_beta   90.00
_cell.angle_gamma   90.00
#
_symmetry.space_group_name_H-M   'P 1'
#
loop_
_entity.id
_entity.type
_entity.pdbx_description
1 polymer ?
#
loop_
_entity_poly.entity_id
_entity_poly.type
_entity_poly.pdbx_seq_one_letter_code
_entity_poly.pdbx_strand_id
1 'polypeptide(L)' 'MQLTIHFPDVLPSEKFAWYVQQIENLLRSDHISVEIHQESVSKSDPWDELDLEDIAVHTGIPDFAEQHDHYLYGTPKRI' A
#
# COMPACT_ATOMS: atom_id res chain seq x y z
N MET A 1 -11.86 20.71 19.63
CA MET A 1 -10.50 20.57 19.06
C MET A 1 -10.38 19.14 18.56
N GLN A 2 -9.76 18.92 17.40
CA GLN A 2 -9.60 17.58 16.80
C GLN A 2 -8.12 17.20 16.81
N LEU A 3 -7.82 15.98 17.27
CA LEU A 3 -6.48 15.39 17.25
C LEU A 3 -6.47 14.26 16.24
N THR A 4 -5.57 14.32 15.27
CA THR A 4 -5.37 13.28 14.26
C THR A 4 -4.02 12.62 14.49
N ILE A 5 -3.99 11.28 14.59
CA ILE A 5 -2.78 10.49 14.78
C ILE A 5 -2.59 9.59 13.56
N HIS A 6 -1.45 9.71 12.89
CA HIS A 6 -1.10 8.87 11.74
C HIS A 6 -0.30 7.65 12.19
N PHE A 7 -0.73 6.47 11.75
CA PHE A 7 -0.03 5.22 11.99
C PHE A 7 0.57 4.71 10.67
N PRO A 8 1.76 4.07 10.69
CA PRO A 8 2.32 3.45 9.50
C PRO A 8 1.55 2.19 9.09
N ASP A 9 1.36 2.00 7.78
CA ASP A 9 0.53 0.94 7.19
C ASP A 9 1.06 -0.49 7.44
N VAL A 10 2.36 -0.61 7.77
CA VAL A 10 3.02 -1.89 8.05
C VAL A 10 2.76 -2.43 9.46
N LEU A 11 1.96 -1.72 10.27
CA LEU A 11 1.66 -2.16 11.64
C LEU A 11 0.74 -3.39 11.65
N PRO A 12 1.14 -4.48 12.31
CA PRO A 12 0.25 -5.63 12.54
C PRO A 12 -1.01 -5.20 13.30
N SER A 13 -2.16 -5.75 12.91
CA SER A 13 -3.48 -5.43 13.48
C SER A 13 -3.53 -5.61 15.01
N GLU A 14 -2.84 -6.62 15.54
CA GLU A 14 -2.73 -6.87 16.98
C GLU A 14 -2.05 -5.71 17.73
N LYS A 15 -0.97 -5.16 17.16
CA LYS A 15 -0.24 -4.04 17.75
C LYS A 15 -1.05 -2.76 17.66
N PHE A 16 -1.78 -2.56 16.56
CA PHE A 16 -2.65 -1.40 16.39
C PHE A 16 -3.68 -1.30 17.51
N ALA A 17 -4.42 -2.38 17.79
CA ALA A 17 -5.39 -2.42 18.88
C ALA A 17 -4.75 -2.09 20.24
N TRP A 18 -3.55 -2.62 20.49
CA TRP A 18 -2.80 -2.30 21.71
C TRP A 18 -2.47 -0.81 21.83
N TYR A 19 -1.97 -0.16 20.76
CA TYR A 19 -1.66 1.27 20.76
C TYR A 19 -2.89 2.14 21.00
N VAL A 20 -4.01 1.83 20.34
CA VAL A 20 -5.28 2.54 20.56
C VAL A 20 -5.70 2.46 22.02
N GLN A 21 -5.59 1.28 22.62
CA GLN A 21 -5.91 1.07 24.04
C GLN A 21 -4.96 1.85 24.97
N GLN A 22 -3.66 1.94 24.65
CA GLN A 22 -2.73 2.77 25.41
C GLN A 22 -3.10 4.26 25.34
N ILE A 23 -3.47 4.75 24.16
CA ILE A 23 -3.89 6.14 23.95
C ILE A 23 -5.18 6.43 24.73
N GLU A 24 -6.17 5.54 24.70
CA GLU A 24 -7.40 5.71 25.51
C GLU A 24 -7.09 5.82 27.00
N ASN A 25 -6.22 4.95 27.52
CA ASN A 25 -5.87 4.94 28.93
C ASN A 25 -5.17 6.24 29.35
N LEU A 26 -4.27 6.76 28.51
CA LEU A 26 -3.58 8.04 28.74
C LEU A 26 -4.56 9.22 28.73
N LEU A 27 -5.49 9.25 27.78
CA LEU A 27 -6.46 10.34 27.69
C LEU A 27 -7.45 10.32 28.86
N ARG A 28 -7.83 9.12 29.33
CA ARG A 28 -8.66 8.95 30.52
C ARG A 28 -7.96 9.41 31.79
N SER A 29 -6.66 9.16 31.95
CA SER A 29 -5.92 9.66 33.13
C SER A 29 -5.95 11.19 33.21
N ASP A 30 -5.90 11.86 32.06
CA ASP A 30 -5.93 13.31 31.96
C ASP A 30 -7.36 13.90 31.97
N HIS A 31 -8.38 13.07 32.27
CA HIS A 31 -9.81 13.44 32.32
C HIS A 31 -10.34 13.98 30.98
N ILE A 32 -9.74 13.58 29.86
CA ILE A 32 -10.18 13.99 28.52
C ILE A 32 -11.14 12.93 27.99
N SER A 33 -12.41 13.30 27.79
CA SER A 33 -13.40 12.45 27.14
C SER A 33 -13.21 12.54 25.62
N VAL A 34 -12.84 11.44 24.97
CA VAL A 34 -12.57 11.39 23.52
C VAL A 34 -13.35 10.25 22.88
N GLU A 35 -13.99 10.53 21.75
CA GLU A 35 -14.55 9.53 20.84
C GLU A 35 -13.48 9.19 19.79
N ILE A 36 -13.02 7.93 19.77
CA ILE A 36 -12.03 7.47 18.80
C ILE A 36 -12.77 7.00 17.55
N HIS A 37 -12.55 7.72 16.44
CA HIS A 37 -13.00 7.30 15.12
C HIS A 37 -11.83 6.69 14.37
N GLN A 38 -11.93 5.41 14.05
CA GLN A 38 -10.99 4.77 13.14
C GLN A 38 -11.47 4.97 11.71
N GLU A 39 -10.72 5.76 10.95
CA GLU A 39 -10.90 5.82 9.50
C GLU A 39 -10.30 4.53 8.92
N SER A 40 -11.16 3.60 8.52
CA SER A 40 -10.69 2.44 7.77
C SER A 40 -10.25 2.91 6.39
N VAL A 41 -8.95 2.87 6.12
CA VAL A 41 -8.44 2.90 4.75
C VAL A 41 -9.18 1.79 3.98
N SER A 42 -9.72 2.13 2.80
CA SER A 42 -10.43 1.18 1.94
C SER A 42 -9.65 -0.12 1.83
N LYS A 43 -10.31 -1.25 2.06
CA LYS A 43 -9.69 -2.57 1.97
C LYS A 43 -9.32 -2.96 0.54
N SER A 44 -9.83 -2.27 -0.49
CA SER A 44 -9.38 -2.53 -1.85
C SER A 44 -8.00 -1.91 -2.02
N ASP A 45 -7.04 -2.75 -2.36
CA ASP A 45 -5.78 -2.27 -2.90
C ASP A 45 -6.11 -1.57 -4.22
N PRO A 46 -5.68 -0.32 -4.46
CA PRO A 46 -5.83 0.31 -5.77
C PRO A 46 -5.31 -0.56 -6.93
N TRP A 47 -4.37 -1.47 -6.66
CA TRP A 47 -3.89 -2.46 -7.63
C TRP A 47 -4.93 -3.54 -7.99
N ASP A 48 -5.89 -3.83 -7.10
CA ASP A 48 -6.98 -4.80 -7.36
C ASP A 48 -8.01 -4.26 -8.36
N GLU A 49 -8.07 -2.94 -8.55
CA GLU A 49 -9.02 -2.26 -9.45
C GLU A 49 -8.41 -1.99 -10.84
N LEU A 50 -7.15 -2.39 -11.08
CA LEU A 50 -6.48 -2.18 -12.36
C LEU A 50 -6.89 -3.23 -13.39
N ASP A 51 -7.45 -2.75 -14.49
CA ASP A 51 -7.64 -3.53 -15.71
C ASP A 51 -6.36 -3.42 -16.56
N LEU A 52 -5.50 -4.43 -16.47
CA LEU A 52 -4.22 -4.44 -17.19
C LEU A 52 -4.45 -4.58 -18.70
N GLU A 53 -5.54 -5.22 -19.12
CA GLU A 53 -5.90 -5.39 -20.52
C GLU A 53 -6.29 -4.05 -21.17
N ASP A 54 -6.97 -3.16 -20.44
CA ASP A 54 -7.26 -1.80 -20.92
C ASP A 54 -6.01 -0.90 -20.96
N ILE A 55 -5.11 -1.07 -20.00
CA ILE A 55 -3.88 -0.25 -19.89
C ILE A 55 -2.79 -0.73 -20.86
N ALA A 56 -2.78 -2.01 -21.24
CA ALA A 56 -1.75 -2.60 -22.07
C ALA A 56 -1.71 -1.98 -23.48
N VAL A 57 -0.60 -1.31 -23.80
CA VAL A 57 -0.36 -0.82 -25.16
C VAL A 57 0.10 -1.97 -26.04
N HIS A 58 -0.63 -2.24 -27.11
CA HIS A 58 -0.24 -3.24 -28.08
C HIS A 58 1.00 -2.79 -28.86
N THR A 59 2.14 -3.39 -28.57
CA THR A 59 3.44 -2.98 -29.13
C THR A 59 3.80 -3.70 -30.43
N GLY A 60 3.03 -4.72 -30.81
CA GLY A 60 3.30 -5.56 -31.98
C GLY A 60 4.45 -6.55 -31.78
N ILE A 61 5.05 -6.59 -30.59
CA ILE A 61 6.11 -7.52 -30.21
C ILE A 61 5.51 -8.59 -29.29
N PRO A 62 5.60 -9.89 -29.64
CA PRO A 62 4.97 -10.96 -28.86
C PRO A 62 5.68 -11.24 -27.52
N ASP A 63 6.99 -11.03 -27.46
CA ASP A 63 7.78 -11.19 -26.24
C ASP A 63 8.90 -10.14 -26.18
N PHE A 64 8.86 -9.29 -25.17
CA PHE A 64 9.89 -8.29 -24.92
C PHE A 64 11.19 -8.88 -24.37
N ALA A 65 11.12 -10.04 -23.70
CA ALA A 65 12.28 -10.68 -23.12
C ALA A 65 13.30 -11.13 -24.18
N GLU A 66 12.87 -11.43 -25.40
CA GLU A 66 13.78 -11.80 -26.50
C GLU A 66 14.80 -10.70 -26.84
N GLN A 67 14.48 -9.43 -26.58
CA GLN A 67 15.42 -8.32 -26.80
C GLN A 67 16.37 -8.12 -25.62
N HIS A 68 16.06 -8.69 -24.45
CA HIS A 68 16.83 -8.51 -23.24
C HIS A 68 18.05 -9.44 -23.19
N ASP A 69 18.03 -10.56 -23.92
CA ASP A 69 19.18 -11.48 -24.02
C ASP A 69 20.46 -10.77 -24.50
N HIS A 70 20.32 -9.78 -25.39
CA HIS A 70 21.43 -8.94 -25.83
C HIS A 70 22.06 -8.17 -24.66
N TYR A 71 21.24 -7.60 -23.79
CA TYR A 71 21.68 -6.77 -22.66
C TYR A 71 22.13 -7.61 -21.45
N LEU A 72 21.53 -8.78 -21.25
CA LEU A 72 21.84 -9.69 -20.13
C LEU A 72 23.05 -10.58 -20.42
N TYR A 73 23.18 -11.07 -21.66
CA TYR A 73 24.16 -12.10 -22.02
C TYR A 73 25.13 -11.67 -23.12
N GLY A 74 24.98 -10.46 -23.66
CA GLY A 74 25.87 -9.94 -24.71
C GLY A 74 25.73 -10.64 -26.06
N THR A 75 24.60 -11.31 -26.31
CA THR A 75 24.32 -11.94 -27.61
C THR A 75 24.18 -10.87 -28.71
N PRO A 76 24.41 -11.19 -30.00
CA PRO A 76 24.24 -10.21 -31.07
C PRO A 76 22.81 -9.63 -31.07
N LYS A 77 22.69 -8.30 -31.22
CA LYS A 77 21.39 -7.62 -31.29
C LYS A 77 20.60 -8.16 -32.47
N ARG A 78 19.44 -8.75 -32.21
CA ARG A 78 18.47 -9.14 -33.25
C ARG A 78 17.91 -7.86 -33.88
N ILE A 79 18.01 -7.77 -35.21
CA ILE A 79 17.57 -6.62 -36.03
C ILE A 79 16.20 -6.94 -36.60
#